data_AF-A0A2E5SGM7-F1
#
_entry.id   AF-A0A2E5SGM7-F1
#
_cell.length_a   1.000
_cell.length_b   1.000
_cell.length_c   1.000
_cell.angle_alpha   90.00
_cell.angle_beta   90.00
_cell.angle_gamma   90.00
#
_symmetry.space_group_name_H-M   'P 1'
#
loop_
_entity.id
_entity.type
_entity.pdbx_description
1 polymer ?
#
loop_
_entity_poly.entity_id
_entity_poly.type
_entity_poly.pdbx_seq_one_letter_code
_entity_poly.pdbx_strand_id
1 'polypeptide(L)'
;MDEKLSKAIKEKEKILKEMDSVILSTVDVEGVPNSSYAPVASDEDGSFYIYISELSKHTQNLLNNDKVSLMIIEDESKAENLFARRRLTMNGKSEEIIRDSSDWNQKIQLLENKFKEQLSFLKNLTDFHLFKLTPTDGLLVHGFGRAFRLVGPSLNKIKHLNDKGHTEKK
;
A
#
# COMPACT_ATOMS: atom_id res chain seq x y z
N MET A 1 25.50 -2.26 9.28
CA MET A 1 24.05 -1.96 9.15
C MET A 1 23.36 -2.65 10.30
N ASP A 2 22.48 -1.97 11.06
CA ASP A 2 21.78 -2.56 12.21
C ASP A 2 21.05 -3.85 11.79
N GLU A 3 21.30 -4.96 12.49
CA GLU A 3 20.72 -6.28 12.20
C GLU A 3 19.19 -6.23 12.19
N LYS A 4 18.60 -5.42 13.09
CA LYS A 4 17.15 -5.18 13.15
C LYS A 4 16.65 -4.48 11.89
N LEU A 5 17.41 -3.51 11.39
CA LEU A 5 17.09 -2.80 10.14
C LEU A 5 17.14 -3.74 8.94
N SER A 6 18.18 -4.55 8.84
CA SER A 6 18.29 -5.54 7.75
C SER A 6 17.12 -6.53 7.78
N LYS A 7 16.72 -7.01 8.96
CA LYS A 7 15.58 -7.92 9.10
C LYS A 7 14.25 -7.27 8.71
N ALA A 8 13.98 -6.06 9.17
CA ALA A 8 12.75 -5.36 8.84
C ALA A 8 12.64 -5.03 7.34
N ILE A 9 13.74 -4.63 6.69
CA ILE A 9 13.75 -4.38 5.23
C ILE A 9 13.45 -5.68 4.47
N LYS A 10 14.08 -6.80 4.83
CA LYS A 10 13.81 -8.11 4.21
C LYS A 10 12.34 -8.53 4.37
N GLU A 11 11.77 -8.34 5.55
CA GLU A 11 10.35 -8.68 5.79
C GLU A 11 9.39 -7.76 5.05
N LYS A 12 9.72 -6.47 4.93
CA LYS A 12 9.00 -5.52 4.08
C LYS A 12 9.01 -5.98 2.62
N GLU A 13 10.18 -6.27 2.07
CA GLU A 13 10.32 -6.74 0.69
C GLU A 13 9.56 -8.06 0.46
N LYS A 14 9.61 -8.98 1.43
CA LYS A 14 8.89 -10.25 1.37
C LYS A 14 7.38 -10.04 1.26
N ILE A 15 6.77 -9.26 2.15
CA ILE A 15 5.31 -9.06 2.11
C ILE A 15 4.86 -8.29 0.87
N LEU A 16 5.67 -7.33 0.39
CA LEU A 16 5.40 -6.61 -0.85
C LEU A 16 5.44 -7.52 -2.09
N LYS A 17 6.29 -8.55 -2.07
CA LYS A 17 6.39 -9.54 -3.15
C LYS A 17 5.30 -10.60 -3.10
N GLU A 18 4.80 -10.93 -1.92
CA GLU A 18 3.81 -11.99 -1.72
C GLU A 18 2.37 -11.56 -2.05
N MET A 19 2.10 -10.26 -2.12
CA MET A 19 0.75 -9.72 -2.25
C MET A 19 0.58 -8.87 -3.51
N ASP A 20 -0.50 -9.15 -4.24
CA ASP A 20 -0.81 -8.47 -5.50
C ASP A 20 -1.91 -7.41 -5.37
N SER A 21 -2.46 -7.25 -4.17
CA SER A 21 -3.45 -6.23 -3.85
C SER A 21 -3.10 -5.47 -2.59
N VAL A 22 -3.66 -4.28 -2.48
CA VAL A 22 -3.53 -3.41 -1.31
C VAL A 22 -4.92 -3.05 -0.80
N ILE A 23 -5.10 -3.08 0.51
CA ILE A 23 -6.27 -2.52 1.18
C ILE A 23 -6.09 -1.01 1.25
N LEU A 24 -7.12 -0.28 0.86
CA LEU A 24 -7.16 1.17 0.90
C LEU A 24 -8.12 1.62 1.98
N SER A 25 -7.69 2.62 2.76
CA SER A 25 -8.56 3.40 3.64
C SER A 25 -8.55 4.83 3.14
N THR A 26 -9.71 5.25 2.63
CA THR A 26 -9.94 6.58 2.05
C THR A 26 -11.08 7.26 2.81
N VAL A 27 -11.30 8.55 2.58
CA VAL A 27 -12.39 9.31 3.19
C VAL A 27 -13.09 10.13 2.12
N ASP A 28 -14.42 10.22 2.20
CA ASP A 28 -15.16 11.12 1.33
C ASP A 28 -15.09 12.57 1.83
N VAL A 29 -15.74 13.48 1.10
CA VAL A 29 -15.77 14.93 1.39
C VAL A 29 -16.45 15.26 2.73
N GLU A 30 -17.30 14.36 3.25
CA GLU A 30 -17.94 14.50 4.56
C GLU A 30 -17.10 13.89 5.70
N GLY A 31 -15.98 13.25 5.35
CA GLY A 31 -15.08 12.59 6.29
C GLY A 31 -15.51 11.17 6.68
N VAL A 32 -16.46 10.56 5.95
CA VAL A 32 -16.87 9.17 6.21
C VAL A 32 -15.80 8.22 5.65
N PRO A 33 -15.24 7.32 6.46
CA PRO A 33 -14.19 6.42 6.02
C PRO A 33 -14.75 5.33 5.09
N ASN A 34 -13.93 4.93 4.12
CA ASN A 34 -14.17 3.78 3.26
C ASN A 34 -12.96 2.85 3.29
N SER A 35 -13.20 1.58 3.61
CA SER A 35 -12.23 0.50 3.43
C SER A 35 -12.56 -0.27 2.17
N SER A 36 -11.57 -0.43 1.30
CA SER A 36 -11.69 -1.15 0.03
C SER A 36 -10.36 -1.80 -0.32
N TYR A 37 -10.21 -2.29 -1.56
CA TYR A 37 -8.94 -2.81 -2.05
C TYR A 37 -8.75 -2.47 -3.53
N ALA A 38 -7.52 -2.61 -4.03
CA ALA A 38 -7.20 -2.55 -5.44
C ALA A 38 -6.00 -3.46 -5.78
N PRO A 39 -5.92 -4.04 -7.00
CA PRO A 39 -4.68 -4.60 -7.54
C PRO A 39 -3.59 -3.52 -7.59
N VAL A 40 -2.35 -3.90 -7.28
CA VAL A 40 -1.26 -2.93 -7.10
C VAL A 40 0.07 -3.39 -7.70
N ALA A 41 0.80 -2.44 -8.27
CA ALA A 41 2.22 -2.55 -8.60
C ALA A 41 3.01 -1.46 -7.87
N SER A 42 4.31 -1.64 -7.71
CA SER A 42 5.20 -0.63 -7.11
C SER A 42 6.40 -0.38 -8.01
N ASP A 43 6.96 0.82 -7.96
CA ASP A 43 8.26 1.12 -8.57
C ASP A 43 9.43 1.01 -7.58
N GLU A 44 10.64 1.17 -8.10
CA GLU A 44 11.89 1.08 -7.32
C GLU A 44 12.01 2.22 -6.28
N ASP A 45 11.34 3.34 -6.52
CA ASP A 45 11.29 4.48 -5.59
C ASP A 45 10.35 4.23 -4.40
N GLY A 46 9.56 3.15 -4.44
CA GLY A 46 8.61 2.76 -3.39
C GLY A 46 7.25 3.43 -3.50
N SER A 47 6.92 4.01 -4.66
CA SER A 47 5.56 4.44 -4.97
C SER A 47 4.73 3.24 -5.42
N PHE A 48 3.43 3.27 -5.10
CA PHE A 48 2.47 2.26 -5.52
C PHE A 48 1.57 2.82 -6.61
N TYR A 49 1.10 1.96 -7.50
CA TYR A 49 0.24 2.32 -8.62
C TYR A 49 -0.99 1.42 -8.60
N ILE A 50 -2.17 2.04 -8.72
CA ILE A 50 -3.46 1.36 -8.81
C ILE A 50 -4.23 1.89 -10.00
N TYR A 51 -5.01 1.03 -10.65
CA TYR A 51 -5.89 1.40 -11.77
C TYR A 51 -7.32 1.00 -11.43
N ILE A 52 -8.17 1.99 -11.21
CA ILE A 52 -9.46 1.83 -10.51
C ILE A 52 -10.59 2.55 -11.25
N SER A 53 -11.78 1.94 -11.29
CA SER A 53 -12.97 2.50 -11.93
C SER A 53 -13.49 3.73 -11.18
N GLU A 54 -13.97 4.73 -11.91
CA GLU A 54 -14.66 5.92 -11.44
C GLU A 54 -15.90 5.60 -10.60
N LEU A 55 -16.52 4.44 -10.84
CA LEU A 55 -17.69 3.94 -10.10
C LEU A 55 -17.37 3.56 -8.65
N SER A 56 -16.12 3.29 -8.33
CA SER A 56 -15.71 2.92 -6.98
C SER A 56 -15.71 4.13 -6.05
N LYS A 57 -16.25 3.97 -4.83
CA LYS A 57 -16.23 5.03 -3.80
C LYS A 57 -14.81 5.53 -3.52
N HIS A 58 -13.81 4.64 -3.48
CA HIS A 58 -12.42 5.04 -3.27
C HIS A 58 -11.88 5.96 -4.38
N THR A 59 -12.36 5.87 -5.62
CA THR A 59 -11.88 6.71 -6.72
C THR A 59 -12.35 8.15 -6.50
N GLN A 60 -13.64 8.33 -6.23
CA GLN A 60 -14.19 9.63 -5.88
C GLN A 60 -13.53 10.22 -4.64
N ASN A 61 -13.23 9.39 -3.64
CA ASN A 61 -12.51 9.84 -2.45
C ASN A 61 -11.10 10.35 -2.79
N LEU A 62 -10.33 9.63 -3.61
CA LEU A 62 -8.95 9.99 -3.97
C LEU A 62 -8.87 11.21 -4.90
N LEU A 63 -9.89 11.43 -5.75
CA LEU A 63 -10.00 12.64 -6.58
C LEU A 63 -10.22 13.90 -5.72
N ASN A 64 -10.94 13.77 -4.60
CA ASN A 64 -11.30 14.91 -3.74
C ASN A 64 -10.36 15.07 -2.53
N ASN A 65 -9.63 14.03 -2.16
CA ASN A 65 -8.74 14.03 -1.00
C ASN A 65 -7.49 13.19 -1.27
N ASP A 66 -6.33 13.84 -1.22
CA ASP A 66 -5.05 13.22 -1.50
C ASP A 66 -4.57 12.29 -0.36
N LYS A 67 -5.26 12.19 0.78
CA LYS A 67 -4.82 11.36 1.91
C LYS A 67 -5.35 9.94 1.79
N VAL A 68 -4.44 8.97 1.94
CA VAL A 68 -4.78 7.55 1.91
C VAL A 68 -3.96 6.77 2.92
N SER A 69 -4.56 5.75 3.54
CA SER A 69 -3.82 4.71 4.25
C SER A 69 -3.86 3.42 3.44
N LEU A 70 -2.69 2.83 3.21
CA LEU A 70 -2.50 1.57 2.51
C LEU A 70 -2.21 0.47 3.53
N MET A 71 -2.78 -0.72 3.33
CA MET A 71 -2.39 -1.90 4.09
C MET A 71 -2.16 -3.09 3.17
N ILE A 72 -0.98 -3.66 3.25
CA ILE A 72 -0.65 -4.95 2.67
C ILE A 72 -0.57 -5.92 3.84
N ILE A 73 -1.33 -7.00 3.78
CA ILE A 73 -1.49 -7.96 4.87
C ILE A 73 -1.41 -9.37 4.30
N GLU A 74 -0.76 -10.28 5.02
CA GLU A 74 -0.65 -11.66 4.58
C GLU A 74 -2.00 -12.36 4.51
N ASP A 75 -2.13 -13.34 3.60
CA ASP A 75 -3.33 -14.17 3.48
C ASP A 75 -3.68 -14.83 4.81
N GLU A 76 -4.96 -14.79 5.17
CA GLU A 76 -5.45 -15.40 6.41
C GLU A 76 -5.18 -16.90 6.48
N SER A 77 -5.31 -17.61 5.36
CA SER A 77 -5.05 -19.05 5.27
C SER A 77 -3.58 -19.44 5.42
N LYS A 78 -2.66 -18.47 5.30
CA LYS A 78 -1.21 -18.66 5.45
C LYS A 78 -0.68 -18.11 6.78
N ALA A 79 -1.52 -17.40 7.54
CA ALA A 79 -1.11 -16.77 8.78
C ALA A 79 -0.90 -17.82 9.87
N GLU A 80 0.32 -17.87 10.43
CA GLU A 80 0.62 -18.72 11.59
C GLU A 80 -0.17 -18.28 12.83
N ASN A 81 -0.55 -16.99 12.90
CA ASN A 81 -1.25 -16.43 14.04
C ASN A 81 -2.20 -15.29 13.62
N LEU A 82 -3.51 -15.52 13.78
CA LEU A 82 -4.54 -14.56 13.42
C LEU A 82 -4.49 -13.25 14.23
N PHE A 83 -3.98 -13.30 15.47
CA PHE A 83 -3.81 -12.10 16.31
C PHE A 83 -2.61 -11.25 15.90
N ALA A 84 -1.72 -11.78 15.05
CA ALA A 84 -0.47 -11.13 14.71
C ALA A 84 -0.08 -11.32 13.23
N ARG A 85 -1.09 -11.24 12.34
CA ARG A 85 -0.88 -11.29 10.88
C ARG A 85 0.20 -10.30 10.46
N ARG A 86 1.19 -10.78 9.68
CA ARG A 86 2.21 -9.94 9.05
C ARG A 86 1.51 -8.90 8.20
N ARG A 87 1.83 -7.63 8.45
CA ARG A 87 1.25 -6.53 7.70
C ARG A 87 2.17 -5.33 7.65
N LEU A 88 2.07 -4.59 6.56
CA LEU A 88 2.64 -3.28 6.38
C LEU A 88 1.49 -2.30 6.21
N THR A 89 1.32 -1.38 7.16
CA THR A 89 0.39 -0.26 7.06
C THR A 89 1.16 1.00 6.75
N MET A 90 0.72 1.81 5.79
CA MET A 90 1.42 3.01 5.35
C MET A 90 0.45 4.17 5.25
N ASN A 91 0.81 5.35 5.75
CA ASN A 91 0.14 6.58 5.39
C ASN A 91 0.76 7.11 4.10
N GLY A 92 -0.03 7.67 3.20
CA GLY A 92 0.46 8.16 1.94
C GLY A 92 -0.37 9.28 1.34
N LYS A 93 0.14 9.77 0.22
CA LYS A 93 -0.51 10.74 -0.64
C LYS A 93 -0.88 10.11 -1.98
N SER A 94 -2.05 10.42 -2.52
CA SER A 94 -2.47 10.00 -3.86
C SER A 94 -2.40 11.15 -4.85
N GLU A 95 -2.02 10.83 -6.07
CA GLU A 95 -2.01 11.73 -7.21
C GLU A 95 -2.56 10.99 -8.43
N GLU A 96 -3.53 11.59 -9.11
CA GLU A 96 -4.03 11.05 -10.38
C GLU A 96 -3.00 11.32 -11.48
N ILE A 97 -2.64 10.28 -12.22
CA ILE A 97 -1.80 10.41 -13.41
C ILE A 97 -2.71 10.58 -14.62
N ILE A 98 -2.56 11.71 -15.30
CA ILE A 98 -3.37 12.09 -16.46
C ILE A 98 -3.23 11.04 -17.56
N ARG A 99 -4.37 10.50 -18.01
CA ARG A 99 -4.44 9.51 -19.09
C ARG A 99 -3.68 9.94 -20.34
N ASP A 100 -3.06 8.97 -21.01
CA ASP A 100 -2.28 9.13 -22.24
C ASP A 100 -1.07 10.09 -22.17
N SER A 101 -0.75 10.64 -20.99
CA SER A 101 0.50 11.36 -20.74
C SER A 101 1.71 10.43 -20.84
N SER A 102 2.91 11.00 -20.96
CA SER A 102 4.16 10.23 -20.94
C SER A 102 4.27 9.40 -19.65
N ASP A 103 3.95 10.00 -18.51
CA ASP A 103 3.99 9.33 -17.20
C ASP A 103 2.95 8.22 -17.12
N TRP A 104 1.74 8.43 -17.64
CA TRP A 104 0.71 7.39 -17.66
C TRP A 104 1.16 6.18 -18.46
N ASN A 105 1.67 6.40 -19.68
CA ASN A 105 2.16 5.32 -20.54
C ASN A 105 3.30 4.53 -19.89
N GLN A 106 4.18 5.20 -19.14
CA GLN A 106 5.25 4.53 -18.41
C GLN A 106 4.74 3.76 -17.19
N LYS A 107 3.87 4.36 -16.38
CA LYS A 107 3.46 3.80 -15.09
C LYS A 107 2.39 2.71 -15.23
N ILE A 108 1.50 2.79 -16.23
CA ILE A 108 0.52 1.72 -16.48
C ILE A 108 1.20 0.41 -16.87
N GLN A 109 2.38 0.46 -17.50
CA GLN A 109 3.15 -0.74 -17.86
C GLN A 109 3.56 -1.57 -16.65
N LEU A 110 3.77 -0.95 -15.48
CA LEU A 110 4.08 -1.67 -14.24
C LEU A 110 2.93 -2.62 -13.86
N LEU A 111 1.69 -2.16 -14.04
CA LEU A 111 0.49 -2.95 -13.83
C LEU A 111 0.29 -3.95 -14.98
N GLU A 112 0.57 -3.59 -16.24
CA GLU A 112 0.43 -4.51 -17.39
C GLU A 112 1.38 -5.70 -17.27
N ASN A 113 2.62 -5.46 -16.87
CA ASN A 113 3.61 -6.52 -16.65
C ASN A 113 3.17 -7.51 -15.57
N LYS A 114 2.41 -7.03 -14.57
CA LYS A 114 1.94 -7.83 -13.44
C LYS A 114 0.63 -8.57 -13.74
N PHE A 115 -0.35 -7.90 -14.34
CA PHE A 115 -1.72 -8.41 -14.50
C PHE A 115 -2.10 -8.80 -15.95
N LYS A 116 -1.24 -8.49 -16.92
CA LYS A 116 -1.35 -8.94 -18.32
C LYS A 116 -2.72 -8.64 -18.94
N GLU A 117 -3.36 -9.67 -19.52
CA GLU A 117 -4.59 -9.56 -20.31
C GLU A 117 -5.74 -8.87 -19.57
N GLN A 118 -5.82 -9.03 -18.24
CA GLN A 118 -6.86 -8.38 -17.43
C GLN A 118 -6.76 -6.87 -17.54
N LEU A 119 -5.54 -6.32 -17.52
CA LEU A 119 -5.35 -4.88 -17.63
C LEU A 119 -5.48 -4.38 -19.07
N SER A 120 -5.09 -5.19 -20.05
CA SER A 120 -5.29 -4.86 -21.48
C SER A 120 -6.75 -4.57 -21.79
N PHE A 121 -7.68 -5.34 -21.19
CA PHE A 121 -9.11 -5.08 -21.32
C PHE A 121 -9.51 -3.77 -20.64
N LEU A 122 -9.11 -3.56 -19.38
CA LEU A 122 -9.49 -2.39 -18.59
C LEU A 122 -8.97 -1.07 -19.18
N LYS A 123 -7.81 -1.07 -19.86
CA LYS A 123 -7.28 0.13 -20.54
C LYS A 123 -8.22 0.67 -21.62
N ASN A 124 -9.09 -0.16 -22.19
CA ASN A 124 -10.06 0.29 -23.19
C ASN A 124 -11.27 1.00 -22.55
N LEU A 125 -11.41 0.93 -21.22
CA LEU A 125 -12.47 1.60 -20.48
C LEU A 125 -12.02 3.02 -20.12
N THR A 126 -12.85 4.01 -20.45
CA THR A 126 -12.50 5.44 -20.26
C THR A 126 -12.67 5.91 -18.82
N ASP A 127 -13.52 5.21 -18.06
CA ASP A 127 -13.88 5.49 -16.67
C ASP A 127 -12.90 4.86 -15.67
N PHE A 128 -11.67 4.55 -16.08
CA PHE A 128 -10.64 4.06 -15.17
C PHE A 128 -9.50 5.07 -15.02
N HIS A 129 -9.10 5.27 -13.77
CA HIS A 129 -8.12 6.26 -13.36
C HIS A 129 -6.86 5.58 -12.84
N LEU A 130 -5.70 6.10 -13.24
CA LEU A 130 -4.40 5.65 -12.73
C LEU A 130 -3.98 6.57 -11.59
N PHE A 131 -3.75 6.02 -10.40
CA PHE A 131 -3.24 6.77 -9.27
C PHE A 131 -1.83 6.32 -8.89
N LYS A 132 -0.97 7.30 -8.61
CA LYS A 132 0.27 7.11 -7.86
C LYS A 132 -0.03 7.32 -6.38
N LEU A 133 0.36 6.35 -5.55
CA LEU A 133 0.27 6.42 -4.10
C LEU A 133 1.69 6.47 -3.54
N THR A 134 2.04 7.59 -2.89
CA THR A 134 3.38 7.83 -2.34
C THR A 134 3.34 7.65 -0.82
N PRO A 135 3.90 6.57 -0.26
CA PRO A 135 4.00 6.38 1.18
C PRO A 135 4.87 7.46 1.83
N THR A 136 4.46 7.89 3.03
CA THR A 136 5.14 8.93 3.82
C THR A 136 5.75 8.35 5.10
N ASP A 137 5.03 7.46 5.76
CA ASP A 137 5.51 6.63 6.84
C ASP A 137 4.79 5.28 6.84
N GLY A 138 5.38 4.29 7.51
CA GLY A 138 4.81 2.95 7.59
C GLY A 138 5.04 2.27 8.94
N LEU A 139 4.26 1.23 9.18
CA LEU A 139 4.35 0.35 10.32
C LEU A 139 4.34 -1.08 9.82
N LEU A 140 5.49 -1.75 9.95
CA LEU A 140 5.63 -3.17 9.69
C LEU A 140 5.40 -3.94 10.98
N VAL A 141 4.39 -4.81 11.01
CA VAL A 141 4.15 -5.77 12.09
C VAL A 141 4.52 -7.16 11.59
N HIS A 142 5.41 -7.83 12.32
CA HIS A 142 5.91 -9.16 11.98
C HIS A 142 5.77 -10.10 13.19
N GLY A 143 4.54 -10.45 13.55
CA GLY A 143 4.23 -11.26 14.74
C GLY A 143 4.20 -10.44 16.05
N PHE A 144 3.93 -11.13 17.16
CA PHE A 144 3.77 -10.51 18.48
C PHE A 144 5.01 -9.71 18.92
N GLY A 145 4.77 -8.50 19.45
CA GLY A 145 5.80 -7.63 20.01
C GLY A 145 6.83 -7.09 19.01
N ARG A 146 6.69 -7.37 17.72
CA ARG A 146 7.66 -6.99 16.68
C ARG A 146 7.00 -6.04 15.70
N ALA A 147 7.13 -4.75 15.99
CA ALA A 147 6.70 -3.67 15.12
C ALA A 147 7.88 -2.75 14.79
N PHE A 148 7.97 -2.32 13.54
CA PHE A 148 9.00 -1.40 13.07
C PHE A 148 8.33 -0.21 12.39
N ARG A 149 8.60 1.00 12.89
CA ARG A 149 8.15 2.22 12.22
C ARG A 149 9.13 2.57 11.12
N LEU A 150 8.66 2.56 9.88
CA LEU A 150 9.42 2.87 8.69
C LEU A 150 9.21 4.33 8.28
N VAL A 151 10.28 5.04 7.93
CA VAL A 151 10.24 6.46 7.53
C VAL A 151 11.27 6.76 6.44
N GLY A 152 11.18 7.94 5.85
CA GLY A 152 12.10 8.42 4.82
C GLY A 152 11.83 7.81 3.44
N PRO A 153 12.69 8.12 2.44
CA PRO A 153 12.52 7.64 1.08
C PRO A 153 12.37 6.12 1.02
N SER A 154 11.37 5.65 0.27
CA SER A 154 11.05 4.23 0.07
C SER A 154 10.83 3.43 1.36
N LEU A 155 10.58 4.12 2.49
CA LEU A 155 10.42 3.55 3.82
C LEU A 155 11.62 2.68 4.25
N ASN A 156 12.84 3.13 3.94
CA ASN A 156 14.09 2.39 4.20
C ASN A 156 14.81 2.78 5.51
N LYS A 157 14.23 3.64 6.34
CA LYS A 157 14.77 3.97 7.67
C LYS A 157 13.82 3.49 8.76
N ILE A 158 14.35 3.07 9.91
CA ILE A 158 13.54 2.70 11.07
C ILE A 158 13.61 3.77 12.15
N LYS A 159 12.46 4.08 12.74
CA LYS A 159 12.35 4.79 14.01
C LYS A 159 11.93 3.79 15.09
N HIS A 160 12.65 3.74 16.21
CA HIS A 160 12.31 2.85 17.32
C HIS A 160 10.91 3.21 17.86
N LEU A 161 10.06 2.21 18.04
CA LEU A 161 8.84 2.36 18.82
C LEU A 161 9.25 2.27 20.28
N ASN A 162 8.84 3.22 21.12
CA ASN A 162 9.13 3.15 22.55
C ASN A 162 8.67 1.80 23.12
N ASP A 163 9.50 1.12 23.92
CA ASP A 163 9.27 -0.22 24.48
C ASP A 163 8.07 -0.34 25.45
N LYS A 164 7.18 0.65 25.50
CA LYS A 164 5.96 0.66 26.31
C LYS A 164 4.81 -0.11 25.63
N GLY A 165 5.09 -1.33 25.14
CA GLY A 165 4.09 -2.21 24.55
C GLY A 165 3.72 -3.36 25.49
N HIS A 166 2.43 -3.67 25.59
CA HIS A 166 1.81 -4.77 26.36
C HIS A 166 2.24 -4.89 27.83
N THR A 167 1.35 -4.50 28.74
CA THR A 167 1.45 -4.83 30.18
C THR A 167 0.57 -6.04 30.48
N GLU A 168 1.15 -7.11 30.99
CA GLU A 168 0.36 -8.20 31.59
C GLU A 168 -0.35 -7.68 32.84
N LYS A 169 -1.64 -8.03 33.00
CA LYS A 169 -2.27 -7.93 34.30
C LYS A 169 -1.65 -8.99 35.20
N LYS A 170 -1.03 -8.56 36.28
CA LYS A 170 -0.72 -9.43 37.42
C LYS A 170 -2.03 -9.92 38.06
#